data_AF-A0A956NDJ3-F1
#
_entry.id   AF-A0A956NDJ3-F1
#
_cell.length_a   1.000
_cell.length_b   1.000
_cell.length_c   1.000
_cell.angle_alpha   90.00
_cell.angle_beta   90.00
_cell.angle_gamma   90.00
#
_symmetry.space_group_name_H-M   'P 1'
#
loop_
_entity.id
_entity.type
_entity.pdbx_description
1 polymer ?
#
loop_
_entity_poly.entity_id
_entity_poly.type
_entity_poly.pdbx_seq_one_letter_code
_entity_poly.pdbx_strand_id
1 'polypeptide(L)'
;MDRQRELSELISRHFGTDDPLPVGWAELRAELEAVFEERDRLRRSVGEFEARAAESEKNEARLLDAIHVARIGYFEHDHLTGSIYWSPELLELWNCDPEVPPQLPEVVNILHPDDR
;
A
#
# COMPACT_ATOMS: atom_id res chain seq x y z
N MET A 1 8.13 -7.63 -26.60
CA MET A 1 9.08 -7.11 -27.59
C MET A 1 10.38 -7.86 -27.40
N ASP A 2 10.94 -8.36 -28.50
CA ASP A 2 11.96 -9.39 -28.50
C ASP A 2 13.31 -8.86 -27.99
N ARG A 3 13.74 -9.32 -26.81
CA ARG A 3 14.95 -8.86 -26.11
C ARG A 3 16.22 -9.12 -26.94
N GLN A 4 16.19 -10.18 -27.76
CA GLN A 4 17.27 -10.49 -28.68
C GLN A 4 17.40 -9.41 -29.77
N ARG A 5 16.29 -8.76 -30.15
CA ARG A 5 16.26 -7.69 -31.13
C ARG A 5 16.76 -6.36 -30.54
N GLU A 6 16.36 -5.98 -29.33
CA GLU A 6 16.86 -4.75 -28.69
C GLU A 6 18.38 -4.81 -28.41
N LEU A 7 18.88 -5.96 -27.93
CA LEU A 7 20.32 -6.18 -27.76
C LEU A 7 21.05 -6.15 -29.10
N SER A 8 20.50 -6.78 -30.14
CA SER A 8 21.10 -6.77 -31.48
C SER A 8 21.10 -5.37 -32.10
N GLU A 9 20.05 -4.57 -31.89
CA GLU A 9 19.96 -3.18 -32.35
C GLU A 9 20.94 -2.27 -31.59
N LEU A 10 21.10 -2.45 -30.27
CA LEU A 10 22.02 -1.64 -29.46
C LEU A 10 23.49 -1.94 -29.77
N ILE A 11 23.83 -3.21 -30.01
CA ILE A 11 25.16 -3.63 -30.46
C ILE A 11 25.45 -3.11 -31.88
N SER A 12 24.52 -3.28 -32.83
CA SER A 12 24.68 -2.81 -34.21
C SER A 12 24.79 -1.29 -34.32
N ARG A 13 24.17 -0.55 -33.39
CA ARG A 13 24.22 0.92 -33.37
C ARG A 13 25.57 1.46 -32.89
N HIS A 14 26.32 0.69 -32.10
CA HIS A 14 27.58 1.13 -31.51
C HIS A 14 28.82 0.55 -32.22
N PHE A 15 28.70 -0.62 -32.84
CA PHE A 15 29.80 -1.30 -33.54
C PHE A 15 29.28 -1.72 -34.91
N GLY A 16 29.82 -1.11 -35.96
CA GLY A 16 29.43 -1.41 -37.35
C GLY A 16 29.52 -2.90 -37.64
N THR A 17 28.61 -3.38 -38.49
CA THR A 17 28.24 -4.80 -38.66
C THR A 17 29.35 -5.76 -39.13
N ASP A 18 30.57 -5.29 -39.41
CA ASP A 18 31.65 -6.07 -40.02
C ASP A 18 32.94 -6.20 -39.17
N ASP A 19 33.02 -5.59 -37.98
CA ASP A 19 34.19 -5.76 -37.10
C ASP A 19 33.99 -6.96 -36.15
N PRO A 20 34.98 -7.87 -36.02
CA PRO A 20 34.88 -8.97 -35.07
C PRO A 20 34.75 -8.42 -33.65
N LEU A 21 33.76 -8.91 -32.92
CA LEU A 21 33.50 -8.49 -31.54
C LEU A 21 34.79 -8.65 -30.71
N PRO A 22 35.24 -7.60 -29.98
CA PRO A 22 36.45 -7.66 -29.18
C PRO A 22 36.46 -8.83 -28.16
N VAL A 23 37.64 -9.27 -27.76
CA VAL A 23 37.80 -10.27 -26.68
C VAL A 23 37.25 -9.65 -25.38
N GLY A 24 36.20 -10.25 -24.81
CA GLY A 24 35.46 -9.73 -23.63
C GLY A 24 33.97 -9.46 -23.85
N TRP A 25 33.49 -9.48 -25.10
CA TRP A 25 32.08 -9.18 -25.42
C TRP A 25 31.08 -10.28 -25.05
N ALA A 26 31.53 -11.53 -24.93
CA ALA A 26 30.70 -12.61 -24.39
C ALA A 26 30.38 -12.38 -22.91
N GLU A 27 31.35 -11.86 -22.16
CA GLU A 27 31.21 -11.54 -20.74
C GLU A 27 30.31 -10.30 -20.55
N LEU A 28 30.54 -9.24 -21.33
CA LEU A 28 29.67 -8.05 -21.33
C LEU A 28 28.23 -8.37 -21.74
N ARG A 29 28.02 -9.30 -22.70
CA ARG A 29 26.67 -9.77 -23.06
C ARG A 29 26.00 -10.46 -21.87
N ALA A 30 26.70 -11.38 -21.21
CA ALA A 30 26.16 -12.11 -20.06
C ALA A 30 25.82 -11.15 -18.90
N GLU A 31 26.65 -10.14 -18.64
CA GLU A 31 26.36 -9.10 -17.64
C GLU A 31 25.12 -8.27 -18.01
N LEU A 32 24.98 -7.85 -19.26
CA LEU A 32 23.81 -7.10 -19.71
C LEU A 32 22.52 -7.93 -19.65
N GLU A 33 22.59 -9.21 -20.00
CA GLU A 33 21.47 -10.14 -19.85
C GLU A 33 21.05 -10.27 -18.38
N ALA A 34 22.01 -10.45 -17.47
CA ALA A 34 21.75 -10.51 -16.04
C ALA A 34 21.13 -9.21 -15.50
N VAL A 35 21.62 -8.05 -15.94
CA VAL A 35 21.05 -6.74 -15.56
C VAL A 35 19.61 -6.59 -16.05
N PHE A 36 19.31 -7.02 -17.28
CA PHE A 36 17.95 -6.97 -17.80
C PHE A 36 17.02 -7.94 -17.10
N GLU A 37 17.47 -9.15 -16.78
CA GLU A 37 16.69 -10.11 -16.00
C GLU A 37 16.37 -9.58 -14.61
N GLU A 38 17.36 -8.99 -13.93
CA GLU A 38 17.15 -8.40 -12.61
C GLU A 38 16.23 -7.18 -12.68
N ARG A 39 16.39 -6.31 -13.70
CA ARG A 39 15.46 -5.20 -13.94
C ARG A 39 14.03 -5.69 -14.19
N ASP A 40 13.85 -6.70 -15.02
CA ASP A 40 12.53 -7.26 -15.33
C ASP A 40 11.90 -7.92 -14.09
N ARG A 41 12.72 -8.56 -13.24
CA ARG A 41 12.31 -9.08 -11.95
C ARG A 41 11.87 -7.97 -11.00
N LEU A 42 12.68 -6.92 -10.85
CA LEU A 42 12.35 -5.77 -10.00
C LEU A 42 11.08 -5.08 -10.49
N ARG A 43 10.91 -4.91 -11.81
CA ARG A 43 9.71 -4.32 -12.38
C ARG A 43 8.44 -5.14 -12.07
N ARG A 44 8.53 -6.47 -12.16
CA ARG A 44 7.42 -7.36 -11.77
C ARG A 44 7.10 -7.22 -10.28
N SER A 45 8.13 -7.22 -9.43
CA SER A 45 8.01 -7.02 -7.99
C SER A 45 7.32 -5.69 -7.66
N VAL A 46 7.76 -4.58 -8.26
CA VAL A 46 7.13 -3.26 -8.08
C VAL A 46 5.67 -3.29 -8.52
N GLY A 47 5.36 -3.87 -9.68
CA GLY A 47 3.97 -3.99 -10.14
C GLY A 47 3.10 -4.82 -9.21
N GLU A 48 3.63 -5.89 -8.62
CA GLU A 48 2.93 -6.70 -7.61
C GLU A 48 2.67 -5.90 -6.31
N PHE A 49 3.66 -5.10 -5.86
CA PHE A 49 3.48 -4.23 -4.71
C PHE A 49 2.43 -3.13 -4.96
N GLU A 50 2.48 -2.47 -6.12
CA GLU A 50 1.50 -1.47 -6.51
C GLU A 50 0.09 -2.06 -6.60
N ALA A 51 -0.05 -3.25 -7.20
CA ALA A 51 -1.34 -3.94 -7.27
C ALA A 51 -1.87 -4.30 -5.89
N ARG A 52 -0.99 -4.76 -4.98
CA ARG A 52 -1.38 -5.09 -3.60
C ARG A 52 -1.76 -3.85 -2.80
N ALA A 53 -1.05 -2.74 -2.97
CA ALA A 53 -1.39 -1.46 -2.35
C ALA A 53 -2.76 -0.95 -2.84
N ALA A 54 -2.99 -0.95 -4.15
CA ALA A 54 -4.27 -0.53 -4.73
C ALA A 54 -5.45 -1.41 -4.28
N GLU A 55 -5.24 -2.72 -4.10
CA GLU A 55 -6.27 -3.61 -3.56
C GLU A 55 -6.51 -3.37 -2.06
N SER A 56 -5.45 -3.08 -1.29
CA SER A 56 -5.57 -2.70 0.12
C SER A 56 -6.40 -1.43 0.27
N GLU A 57 -6.09 -0.38 -0.48
CA GLU A 57 -6.83 0.89 -0.46
C GLU A 57 -8.30 0.70 -0.83
N LYS A 58 -8.60 -0.12 -1.84
CA LYS A 58 -9.99 -0.43 -2.22
C LYS A 58 -10.75 -1.17 -1.13
N ASN A 59 -10.11 -2.10 -0.44
CA ASN A 59 -10.74 -2.84 0.63
C ASN A 59 -10.95 -1.99 1.88
N GLU A 60 -9.99 -1.11 2.20
CA GLU A 60 -10.15 -0.11 3.26
C GLU A 60 -11.32 0.82 2.97
N ALA A 61 -11.42 1.36 1.74
CA ALA A 61 -12.56 2.20 1.35
C ALA A 61 -13.91 1.47 1.49
N ARG A 62 -14.00 0.21 1.03
CA ARG A 62 -15.22 -0.60 1.18
C ARG A 62 -15.57 -0.89 2.64
N LEU A 63 -14.57 -1.10 3.50
CA LEU A 63 -14.78 -1.31 4.93
C LEU A 63 -15.33 -0.05 5.59
N LEU A 64 -14.74 1.12 5.30
CA LEU A 64 -15.22 2.40 5.80
C LEU A 64 -16.66 2.69 5.33
N ASP A 65 -16.96 2.45 4.05
CA ASP A 65 -18.33 2.58 3.52
C ASP A 65 -19.31 1.66 4.27
N ALA A 66 -18.92 0.41 4.54
CA ALA A 66 -19.75 -0.54 5.27
C ALA A 66 -19.99 -0.11 6.73
N ILE A 67 -18.95 0.38 7.41
CA ILE A 67 -19.05 0.92 8.78
C ILE A 67 -20.02 2.10 8.82
N HIS A 68 -19.87 3.04 7.89
CA HIS A 68 -20.71 4.23 7.79
C HIS A 68 -22.18 3.87 7.50
N VAL A 69 -22.45 3.06 6.47
CA VAL A 69 -23.81 2.65 6.10
C VAL A 69 -24.50 1.84 7.21
N ALA A 70 -23.75 0.96 7.88
CA ALA A 70 -24.28 0.17 8.99
C ALA A 70 -24.42 0.98 10.29
N ARG A 71 -23.93 2.22 10.33
CA ARG A 71 -23.87 3.10 11.53
C ARG A 71 -23.19 2.39 12.70
N ILE A 72 -22.09 1.71 12.41
CA ILE A 72 -21.28 1.03 13.42
C ILE A 72 -20.28 2.04 13.96
N GLY A 73 -20.36 2.32 15.26
CA GLY A 73 -19.35 3.08 15.99
C GLY A 73 -18.47 2.16 16.82
N TYR A 74 -17.20 2.51 16.95
CA TYR A 74 -16.25 1.86 17.86
C TYR A 74 -15.46 2.88 18.69
N PHE A 75 -14.85 2.38 19.76
CA PHE A 75 -13.90 3.12 20.58
C PHE A 75 -12.75 2.19 20.97
N GLU A 76 -11.58 2.78 21.21
CA GLU A 76 -10.41 2.09 21.74
C GLU A 76 -10.01 2.75 23.05
N HIS A 77 -9.83 1.95 24.09
CA HIS A 77 -9.43 2.45 25.39
C HIS A 77 -8.07 1.87 25.77
N ASP A 78 -7.07 2.74 25.86
CA ASP A 78 -5.76 2.39 26.41
C ASP A 78 -5.83 2.50 27.94
N HIS A 79 -5.86 1.34 28.60
CA HIS A 79 -5.94 1.26 30.06
C HIS A 79 -4.66 1.69 30.80
N LEU A 80 -3.51 1.78 30.11
CA LEU A 80 -2.25 2.23 30.71
C LEU A 80 -2.20 3.76 30.79
N THR A 81 -2.59 4.43 29.70
CA THR A 81 -2.58 5.90 29.61
C THR A 81 -3.91 6.53 30.02
N GLY A 82 -4.99 5.74 30.03
CA GLY A 82 -6.37 6.20 30.20
C GLY A 82 -6.95 6.91 28.97
N SER A 83 -6.23 6.92 27.84
CA SER A 83 -6.71 7.59 26.62
C SER A 83 -7.80 6.77 25.94
N ILE A 84 -8.80 7.46 25.41
CA ILE A 84 -9.88 6.82 24.65
C ILE A 84 -9.93 7.47 23.28
N TYR A 85 -9.83 6.64 22.25
CA TYR A 85 -10.16 7.01 20.89
C TYR A 85 -11.62 6.69 20.63
N TRP A 86 -12.34 7.65 20.06
CA TRP A 86 -13.70 7.47 19.58
C TRP A 86 -13.71 7.60 18.08
N SER A 87 -14.28 6.62 17.40
CA SER A 87 -14.49 6.71 15.95
C SER A 87 -15.39 7.90 15.60
N PRO A 88 -15.15 8.58 14.46
CA PRO A 88 -16.01 9.66 13.98
C PRO A 88 -17.49 9.24 13.88
N GLU A 89 -17.74 8.01 13.44
CA GLU A 89 -19.08 7.45 13.29
C GLU A 89 -19.80 7.30 14.63
N LEU A 90 -19.08 6.92 15.70
CA LEU A 90 -19.66 6.83 17.04
C LEU A 90 -20.00 8.20 17.62
N LEU A 91 -19.12 9.19 17.40
CA LEU A 91 -19.35 10.58 17.82
C LEU A 91 -20.55 11.19 17.09
N GLU A 92 -20.67 10.96 15.79
CA GLU A 92 -21.83 11.36 15.00
C GLU A 92 -23.11 10.66 15.48
N LEU A 93 -23.05 9.35 15.73
CA LEU A 93 -24.18 8.57 16.23
C LEU A 93 -24.69 9.07 17.59
N TRP A 94 -23.77 9.48 18.47
CA TRP A 94 -24.08 10.03 19.80
C TRP A 94 -24.30 11.54 19.80
N ASN A 95 -24.14 12.19 18.64
CA ASN A 95 -24.25 13.64 18.49
C ASN A 95 -23.32 14.42 19.45
N CYS A 96 -22.09 13.93 19.59
CA CYS A 96 -21.02 14.51 20.41
C CYS A 96 -20.09 15.40 19.57
N ASP A 97 -19.47 16.39 20.21
CA ASP A 97 -18.46 17.23 19.58
C ASP A 97 -17.12 16.47 19.46
N PRO A 98 -16.54 16.31 18.26
CA PRO A 98 -15.25 15.66 18.09
C PRO A 98 -14.06 16.44 18.69
N GLU A 99 -14.19 17.74 18.93
CA GLU A 99 -13.15 18.52 19.62
C GLU A 99 -13.16 18.27 21.14
N VAL A 100 -14.28 17.80 21.68
CA VAL A 100 -14.46 17.50 23.10
C VAL A 100 -15.09 16.11 23.26
N PRO A 101 -14.34 15.04 22.92
CA PRO A 101 -14.87 13.69 22.96
C PRO A 101 -15.14 13.24 24.42
N PRO A 102 -16.18 12.41 24.63
CA PRO A 102 -16.59 12.01 25.97
C PRO A 102 -15.49 11.23 26.70
N GLN A 103 -15.37 11.45 28.00
CA GLN A 103 -14.53 10.63 28.87
C GLN A 103 -15.33 9.44 29.40
N LEU A 104 -14.68 8.31 29.71
CA LEU A 104 -15.36 7.11 30.24
C LEU A 104 -16.32 7.40 31.42
N PRO A 105 -15.97 8.23 32.42
CA PRO A 105 -16.91 8.59 33.50
C PRO A 105 -18.16 9.34 33.02
N GLU A 106 -18.04 10.11 31.93
CA GLU A 106 -19.16 10.84 31.33
C GLU A 106 -20.09 9.88 30.60
N VAL A 107 -19.56 8.85 29.92
CA VAL A 107 -20.35 7.82 29.24
C VAL A 107 -21.24 7.05 30.21
N VAL A 108 -20.74 6.70 31.40
CA VAL A 108 -21.55 6.06 32.45
C VAL A 108 -22.76 6.93 32.83
N ASN A 109 -22.67 8.25 32.66
CA ASN A 109 -23.79 9.16 32.93
C ASN A 109 -24.87 9.17 31.84
N ILE A 110 -24.58 8.64 30.66
CA ILE A 110 -25.51 8.56 29.52
C ILE A 110 -26.22 7.19 29.50
N LEU A 111 -25.65 6.18 30.16
CA LEU A 111 -26.28 4.86 30.31
C LEU A 111 -27.58 4.96 31.13
N HIS A 112 -28.56 4.14 30.73
CA HIS A 112 -29.81 3.99 31.47
C HIS A 112 -29.47 3.60 32.92
N PRO A 113 -30.19 4.12 33.94
CA PRO A 113 -29.85 3.86 35.35
C PRO A 113 -29.76 2.37 35.71
N ASP A 114 -30.54 1.53 35.04
CA ASP A 114 -30.54 0.08 35.24
C ASP A 114 -29.33 -0.64 34.59
N ASP A 115 -28.65 0.02 33.65
CA ASP A 115 -27.48 -0.48 32.92
C ASP A 115 -26.14 0.07 33.46
N ARG A 116 -26.20 0.87 34.53
CA ARG A 116 -25.01 1.42 35.22
C ARG A 116 -24.38 0.41 36.18
#